data_AF-A0A5A8DLA2-F1
#
_entry.id   AF-A0A5A8DLA2-F1
#
_cell.length_a   1.000
_cell.length_b   1.000
_cell.length_c   1.000
_cell.angle_alpha   90.00
_cell.angle_beta   90.00
_cell.angle_gamma   90.00
#
_symmetry.space_group_name_H-M   'P 1'
#
loop_
_entity.id
_entity.type
_entity.pdbx_description
1 polymer ?
#
loop_
_entity_poly.entity_id
_entity_poly.type
_entity_poly.pdbx_seq_one_letter_code
_entity_poly.pdbx_strand_id
1 'polypeptide(L)'
;MVKQKNHTNATRQGHDAPPPPARCPLSPRSNQTYKNHRNGIKKPIRNKYMSTKGVDPKFLRNKKYALRGTKKALANARKFKKAE
;
A
#
# COMPACT_ATOMS: atom_id res chain seq x y z
N MET A 1 -19.45 -10.65 82.76
CA MET A 1 -18.27 -11.07 81.95
C MET A 1 -18.50 -10.66 80.51
N VAL A 2 -17.85 -9.57 80.08
CA VAL A 2 -17.95 -9.00 78.74
C VAL A 2 -16.99 -9.77 77.82
N LYS A 3 -17.51 -10.43 76.78
CA LYS A 3 -16.66 -11.03 75.74
C LYS A 3 -16.15 -9.90 74.83
N GLN A 4 -14.88 -9.52 75.03
CA GLN A 4 -14.17 -8.60 74.16
C GLN A 4 -14.03 -9.23 72.76
N LYS A 5 -14.51 -8.52 71.74
CA LYS A 5 -14.25 -8.84 70.32
C LYS A 5 -12.91 -8.19 69.95
N ASN A 6 -11.87 -8.98 69.79
CA ASN A 6 -10.59 -8.49 69.28
C ASN A 6 -10.79 -8.04 67.83
N HIS A 7 -10.68 -6.73 67.59
CA HIS A 7 -10.60 -6.17 66.25
C HIS A 7 -9.13 -6.12 65.87
N THR A 8 -8.73 -6.90 64.88
CA THR A 8 -7.43 -6.78 64.23
C THR A 8 -7.62 -6.24 62.82
N ASN A 9 -7.16 -5.01 62.61
CA ASN A 9 -7.05 -4.37 61.30
C ASN A 9 -6.09 -5.16 60.41
N ALA A 10 -6.56 -5.61 59.25
CA ALA A 10 -5.71 -6.12 58.19
C ALA A 10 -5.63 -5.09 57.07
N THR A 11 -4.65 -4.20 57.16
CA THR A 11 -4.08 -3.52 55.99
C THR A 11 -3.30 -4.55 55.19
N ARG A 12 -3.75 -4.91 53.99
CA ARG A 12 -2.83 -5.24 52.88
C ARG A 12 -3.38 -4.69 51.58
N GLN A 13 -2.57 -3.84 50.99
CA GLN A 13 -2.71 -3.40 49.62
C GLN A 13 -2.76 -4.61 48.68
N GLY A 14 -3.73 -4.59 47.79
CA GLY A 14 -3.87 -5.49 46.67
C GLY A 14 -4.76 -4.78 45.67
N HIS A 15 -4.19 -3.81 44.95
CA HIS A 15 -4.69 -3.44 43.65
C HIS A 15 -4.50 -4.68 42.79
N ASP A 16 -5.47 -5.58 42.80
CA ASP A 16 -5.58 -6.63 41.81
C ASP A 16 -5.90 -5.93 40.50
N ALA A 17 -4.86 -5.39 39.87
CA ALA A 17 -4.95 -4.93 38.50
C ALA A 17 -5.51 -6.12 37.71
N PRO A 18 -6.61 -5.93 36.96
CA PRO A 18 -7.15 -7.01 36.16
C PRO A 18 -6.02 -7.55 35.27
N PRO A 19 -5.93 -8.87 35.09
CA PRO A 19 -4.91 -9.44 34.21
C PRO A 19 -4.99 -8.72 32.87
N PRO A 20 -3.85 -8.36 32.25
CA PRO A 20 -3.87 -7.67 30.97
C PRO A 20 -4.75 -8.47 30.01
N PRO A 21 -5.63 -7.80 29.22
CA PRO A 21 -6.52 -8.51 28.33
C PRO A 21 -5.68 -9.48 27.50
N ALA A 22 -6.13 -10.73 27.43
CA ALA A 22 -5.48 -11.77 26.64
C ALA A 22 -5.17 -11.16 25.27
N ARG A 23 -3.87 -11.01 25.00
CA ARG A 23 -3.35 -10.27 23.85
C ARG A 23 -4.12 -10.74 22.62
N CYS A 24 -4.88 -9.84 21.98
CA CYS A 24 -5.63 -10.17 20.78
C CYS A 24 -4.65 -10.84 19.80
N PRO A 25 -4.99 -12.02 19.25
CA PRO A 25 -4.04 -12.79 18.48
C PRO A 25 -3.62 -11.94 17.28
N LEU A 26 -2.36 -11.51 17.29
CA LEU A 26 -1.73 -10.83 16.18
C LEU A 26 -1.91 -11.71 14.94
N SER A 27 -2.28 -11.11 13.81
CA SER A 27 -2.62 -11.85 12.59
C SER A 27 -1.56 -12.91 12.25
N PRO A 28 -1.88 -14.22 12.23
CA PRO A 28 -0.90 -15.26 12.02
C PRO A 28 -0.38 -15.25 10.57
N ARG A 29 0.93 -15.09 10.42
CA ARG A 29 1.62 -15.06 9.12
C ARG A 29 1.81 -16.45 8.48
N SER A 30 1.55 -17.51 9.23
CA SER A 30 1.84 -18.91 8.86
C SER A 30 1.11 -19.40 7.60
N ASN A 31 -0.10 -18.92 7.33
CA ASN A 31 -0.89 -19.34 6.18
C ASN A 31 -0.79 -18.39 4.97
N GLN A 32 0.06 -17.35 5.03
CA GLN A 32 0.09 -16.35 3.96
C GLN A 32 0.74 -16.90 2.68
N THR A 33 1.83 -17.65 2.82
CA THR A 33 2.57 -18.25 1.70
C THR A 33 1.69 -19.21 0.92
N TYR A 34 1.00 -20.11 1.63
CA TYR A 34 0.09 -21.08 1.01
C TYR A 34 -1.03 -20.39 0.21
N LYS A 35 -1.72 -19.41 0.80
CA LYS A 35 -2.78 -18.64 0.12
C LYS A 35 -2.27 -17.85 -1.09
N ASN A 36 -1.08 -17.26 -1.00
CA ASN A 36 -0.48 -16.51 -2.11
C ASN A 36 -0.13 -17.41 -3.30
N HIS A 37 0.30 -18.65 -3.04
CA HIS A 37 0.65 -19.60 -4.11
C HIS A 37 -0.55 -20.37 -4.66
N ARG A 38 -1.65 -20.54 -3.90
CA ARG A 38 -2.90 -21.14 -4.39
C ARG A 38 -3.41 -20.49 -5.69
N ASN A 39 -3.35 -19.16 -5.79
CA ASN A 39 -3.77 -18.40 -6.99
C ASN A 39 -2.59 -18.00 -7.89
N GLY A 40 -1.36 -18.27 -7.43
CA GLY A 40 -0.11 -17.83 -8.03
C GLY A 40 0.16 -16.33 -7.84
N ILE A 41 1.40 -15.99 -7.51
CA ILE A 41 1.85 -14.60 -7.40
C ILE A 41 1.99 -14.03 -8.82
N LYS A 42 1.03 -13.20 -9.23
CA LYS A 42 1.03 -12.58 -10.56
C LYS A 42 2.08 -11.47 -10.63
N LYS A 43 2.85 -11.46 -11.72
CA LYS A 43 3.78 -10.37 -12.04
C LYS A 43 3.00 -9.20 -12.66
N PRO A 44 3.44 -7.94 -12.49
CA PRO A 44 2.86 -6.82 -13.21
C PRO A 44 3.04 -7.01 -14.72
N ILE A 45 2.00 -6.69 -15.48
CA ILE A 45 2.01 -6.81 -16.94
C ILE A 45 2.94 -5.73 -17.51
N ARG A 46 3.87 -6.14 -18.36
CA ARG A 46 4.79 -5.21 -19.06
C ARG A 46 4.15 -4.75 -20.36
N ASN A 47 3.63 -3.54 -20.36
CA ASN A 47 3.11 -2.90 -21.58
C ASN A 47 4.26 -2.27 -22.39
N LYS A 48 4.09 -2.14 -23.72
CA LYS A 48 5.08 -1.45 -24.57
C LYS A 48 5.28 0.01 -24.18
N TYR A 49 4.22 0.66 -23.67
CA TYR A 49 4.23 2.05 -23.23
C TYR A 49 3.72 2.13 -21.79
N MET A 50 4.55 2.69 -20.91
CA MET A 50 4.19 2.93 -19.50
C MET A 50 3.38 4.22 -19.34
N SER A 51 2.67 4.35 -18.21
CA SER A 51 1.98 5.59 -17.85
C SER A 51 2.98 6.72 -17.59
N THR A 52 2.74 7.91 -18.12
CA THR A 52 3.57 9.11 -17.85
C THR A 52 3.07 9.94 -16.66
N LYS A 53 2.24 9.37 -15.78
CA LYS A 53 1.73 10.05 -14.58
C LYS A 53 2.90 10.25 -13.60
N GLY A 54 3.08 11.48 -13.12
CA GLY A 54 4.20 11.84 -12.24
C GLY A 54 5.48 12.26 -12.97
N VAL A 55 5.50 12.26 -14.31
CA VAL A 55 6.59 12.87 -15.10
C VAL A 55 6.44 14.39 -15.09
N ASP A 56 7.57 15.11 -15.04
CA ASP A 56 7.60 16.57 -15.04
C ASP A 56 6.70 17.18 -16.15
N PRO A 57 5.72 18.04 -15.78
CA PRO A 57 4.87 18.72 -16.74
C PRO A 57 5.62 19.51 -17.81
N LYS A 58 6.78 20.12 -17.49
CA LYS A 58 7.56 20.89 -18.46
C LYS A 58 8.16 19.98 -19.55
N PHE A 59 8.73 18.86 -19.15
CA PHE A 59 9.18 17.83 -20.09
C PHE A 59 8.04 17.30 -20.98
N LEU A 60 6.87 17.01 -20.40
CA LEU A 60 5.72 16.52 -21.16
C LEU A 60 5.20 17.54 -22.18
N ARG A 61 5.18 18.82 -21.82
CA ARG A 61 4.80 19.91 -22.74
C ARG A 61 5.78 20.02 -23.90
N ASN A 62 7.08 19.96 -23.63
CA ASN A 62 8.10 19.97 -24.69
C ASN A 62 7.95 18.76 -25.63
N LYS A 63 7.86 17.55 -25.06
CA LYS A 63 7.65 16.30 -25.84
C LYS A 63 6.41 16.38 -26.72
N LYS A 64 5.31 16.96 -26.22
CA LYS A 64 4.08 17.18 -27.01
C LYS A 64 4.32 18.06 -28.22
N TYR A 65 5.05 19.17 -28.07
CA TYR A 65 5.33 20.08 -29.18
C TYR A 65 6.30 19.49 -30.21
N ALA A 66 7.35 18.80 -29.76
CA ALA A 66 8.29 18.09 -30.65
C ALA A 66 7.55 17.04 -31.51
N LEU A 67 6.73 16.19 -30.88
CA LEU A 67 5.93 15.18 -31.59
C LEU A 67 4.91 15.79 -32.55
N ARG A 68 4.36 16.97 -32.23
CA ARG A 68 3.44 17.68 -33.14
C ARG A 68 4.16 18.13 -34.41
N GLY A 69 5.38 18.65 -34.29
CA GLY A 69 6.20 19.06 -35.43
C GLY A 69 6.55 17.88 -36.33
N THR A 70 7.07 16.78 -35.75
CA THR A 70 7.46 15.59 -36.53
C THR A 70 6.27 14.94 -37.23
N LYS A 71 5.11 14.86 -36.58
CA LYS A 71 3.88 14.34 -37.20
C LYS A 71 3.46 15.13 -38.44
N LYS A 72 3.55 16.46 -38.40
CA LYS A 72 3.24 17.32 -39.56
C LYS A 72 4.22 17.09 -40.71
N ALA A 73 5.52 17.07 -40.42
CA ALA A 73 6.55 16.84 -41.43
C ALA A 73 6.38 15.48 -42.12
N LEU A 74 6.16 14.42 -41.33
CA LEU A 74 5.91 13.07 -41.84
C LEU A 74 4.62 12.99 -42.67
N ALA A 75 3.56 13.69 -42.26
CA ALA A 75 2.33 13.73 -43.04
C ALA A 75 2.53 14.41 -44.40
N ASN A 76 3.27 15.51 -44.45
CA ASN A 76 3.61 16.19 -45.70
C ASN A 76 4.46 15.29 -46.60
N ALA A 77 5.53 14.69 -46.06
CA ALA A 77 6.39 13.77 -46.80
C ALA A 77 5.61 12.57 -47.39
N ARG A 78 4.64 12.03 -46.63
CA ARG A 78 3.74 10.98 -47.12
C ARG A 78 2.80 11.45 -48.23
N LYS A 79 2.33 12.70 -48.20
CA LYS A 79 1.50 13.26 -49.27
C LYS A 79 2.30 13.44 -50.56
N PHE A 80 3.52 13.99 -50.47
CA PHE A 80 4.42 14.12 -51.62
C PHE A 80 4.71 12.75 -52.25
N LYS A 81 5.13 11.77 -51.46
CA LYS A 81 5.36 10.39 -51.93
C LYS A 81 4.14 9.66 -52.51
N LYS A 82 2.93 10.13 -52.21
CA LYS A 82 1.69 9.53 -52.73
C LYS A 82 1.22 10.20 -54.03
N ALA A 83 1.66 11.45 -54.25
CA ALA A 83 1.35 12.21 -55.45
C ALA A 83 2.32 11.92 -56.60
N GLU A 84 3.53 11.47 -56.26
CA GLU A 84 4.46 10.74 -57.14
C GLU A 84 3.95 9.31 -57.40
#